data_AF-A0AA96QWS0-F1
#
_entry.id   AF-A0AA96QWS0-F1
#
_cell.length_a   1.000
_cell.length_b   1.000
_cell.length_c   1.000
_cell.angle_alpha   90.00
_cell.angle_beta   90.00
_cell.angle_gamma   90.00
#
_symmetry.space_group_name_H-M   'P 1'
#
loop_
_entity.id
_entity.type
_entity.pdbx_description
1 polymer ?
#
loop_
_entity_poly.entity_id
_entity_poly.type
_entity_poly.pdbx_seq_one_letter_code
_entity_poly.pdbx_strand_id
1 'polypeptide(L)'
;MTTFVLVHGSWAGGWNWARLRPLLEEHGHRVLSPTLTGLGDRGHLGGPGIGLSTHIEDITRLLVWEDLDDVVLVGHSYGGMVVTGVSGRVPERLAHLVYIDAFRPEPGQSAFDVLPVLPDLFGDPPDAHRGAGPRSTCRCSGWSTRRTCGGWRATARRCPR
;
A
#
# COMPACT_ATOMS: atom_id res chain seq x y z
N MET A 1 -7.40 16.12 -16.47
CA MET A 1 -8.04 14.85 -16.08
C MET A 1 -7.00 14.01 -15.36
N THR A 2 -7.33 13.47 -14.18
CA THR A 2 -6.44 12.64 -13.36
C THR A 2 -7.19 11.37 -13.00
N THR A 3 -6.50 10.22 -12.97
CA THR A 3 -7.09 8.97 -12.50
C THR A 3 -6.72 8.75 -11.04
N PHE A 4 -7.73 8.66 -10.18
CA PHE A 4 -7.58 8.32 -8.76
C PHE A 4 -7.96 6.87 -8.53
N VAL A 5 -7.14 6.15 -7.77
CA VAL A 5 -7.50 4.85 -7.20
C VAL A 5 -7.52 4.99 -5.69
N LEU A 6 -8.71 4.90 -5.10
CA LEU A 6 -8.97 5.14 -3.69
C LEU A 6 -9.09 3.81 -2.94
N VAL A 7 -8.08 3.48 -2.13
CA VAL A 7 -7.97 2.23 -1.38
C VAL A 7 -8.41 2.45 0.07
N HIS A 8 -9.46 1.74 0.46
CA HIS A 8 -10.05 1.85 1.81
C HIS A 8 -9.19 1.16 2.89
N GLY A 9 -9.53 1.42 4.15
CA GLY A 9 -8.88 0.84 5.33
C GLY A 9 -9.51 -0.49 5.80
N SER A 10 -9.14 -0.91 7.00
CA SER A 10 -9.70 -2.11 7.65
C SER A 10 -11.20 -1.96 7.84
N TRP A 11 -11.94 -3.08 7.73
CA TRP A 11 -13.40 -3.16 7.93
C TRP A 11 -14.26 -2.23 7.05
N ALA A 12 -13.69 -1.69 5.98
CA ALA A 12 -14.38 -0.83 5.04
C ALA A 12 -14.57 -1.51 3.68
N GLY A 13 -15.18 -0.80 2.74
CA GLY A 13 -15.22 -1.14 1.32
C GLY A 13 -15.10 0.11 0.45
N GLY A 14 -15.18 -0.05 -0.86
CA GLY A 14 -15.18 1.06 -1.82
C GLY A 14 -16.27 2.10 -1.55
N TRP A 15 -17.36 1.69 -0.90
CA TRP A 15 -18.45 2.55 -0.45
C TRP A 15 -18.01 3.65 0.54
N ASN A 16 -16.88 3.52 1.25
CA ASN A 16 -16.36 4.58 2.13
C ASN A 16 -16.08 5.88 1.38
N TRP A 17 -15.81 5.79 0.07
CA TRP A 17 -15.51 6.93 -0.78
C TRP A 17 -16.75 7.52 -1.46
N ALA A 18 -17.96 7.07 -1.13
CA ALA A 18 -19.20 7.50 -1.78
C ALA A 18 -19.43 9.02 -1.74
N ARG A 19 -18.90 9.72 -0.72
CA ARG A 19 -18.98 11.19 -0.63
C ARG A 19 -17.87 11.93 -1.38
N LEU A 20 -16.68 11.34 -1.50
CA LEU A 20 -15.53 11.97 -2.14
C LEU A 20 -15.52 11.78 -3.66
N ARG A 21 -15.87 10.58 -4.11
CA ARG A 21 -15.93 10.22 -5.53
C ARG A 21 -16.68 11.24 -6.40
N PRO A 22 -17.95 11.61 -6.10
CA PRO A 22 -18.68 12.55 -6.95
C PRO A 22 -18.00 13.92 -7.01
N LEU A 23 -17.41 14.39 -5.91
CA LEU A 23 -16.70 15.68 -5.90
C LEU A 23 -15.48 15.68 -6.83
N LEU A 24 -14.72 14.58 -6.88
CA LEU A 24 -13.58 14.45 -7.80
C LEU A 24 -14.04 14.29 -9.25
N GLU A 25 -15.09 13.50 -9.48
CA GLU A 25 -15.68 13.30 -10.82
C GLU A 25 -16.26 14.60 -11.40
N GLU A 26 -16.91 15.42 -10.58
CA GLU A 26 -17.41 16.75 -10.94
C GLU A 26 -16.29 17.70 -11.40
N HIS A 27 -15.06 17.50 -10.91
CA HIS A 27 -13.88 18.25 -11.34
C HIS A 27 -13.17 17.63 -12.57
N GLY A 28 -13.80 16.65 -13.24
CA GLY A 28 -13.30 16.04 -14.46
C GLY A 28 -12.18 15.01 -14.23
N HIS A 29 -12.16 14.38 -13.06
CA HIS A 29 -11.26 13.27 -12.75
C HIS A 29 -11.97 11.92 -12.93
N ARG A 30 -11.19 10.86 -13.23
CA ARG A 30 -11.66 9.47 -13.20
C ARG A 30 -11.38 8.91 -11.81
N VAL A 31 -12.35 8.25 -11.19
CA VAL A 31 -12.19 7.70 -9.83
C VAL A 31 -12.55 6.22 -9.81
N LEU A 32 -11.64 5.39 -9.33
CA LEU A 32 -11.87 3.99 -9.00
C LEU A 32 -11.77 3.83 -7.48
N SER A 33 -12.73 3.15 -6.88
CA SER A 33 -12.74 2.86 -5.44
C SER A 33 -13.09 1.39 -5.21
N PRO A 34 -12.19 0.45 -5.52
CA PRO A 34 -12.46 -0.98 -5.39
C PRO A 34 -12.66 -1.37 -3.92
N THR A 35 -13.48 -2.38 -3.69
CA THR A 35 -13.50 -3.10 -2.40
C THR A 35 -12.44 -4.20 -2.42
N LEU A 36 -11.59 -4.24 -1.39
CA LEU A 36 -10.57 -5.27 -1.21
C LEU A 36 -11.23 -6.63 -0.90
N THR A 37 -10.64 -7.70 -1.43
CA THR A 37 -11.16 -9.07 -1.26
C THR A 37 -11.29 -9.44 0.22
N GLY A 38 -12.43 -10.00 0.63
CA GLY A 38 -12.69 -10.40 2.01
C GLY A 38 -13.08 -9.26 2.95
N LEU A 39 -13.22 -8.02 2.46
CA LEU A 39 -13.65 -6.86 3.23
C LEU A 39 -14.94 -6.24 2.65
N GLY A 40 -15.65 -5.43 3.45
CA GLY A 40 -16.83 -4.70 3.03
C GLY A 40 -17.90 -5.57 2.37
N ASP A 41 -18.41 -5.12 1.22
CA ASP A 41 -19.37 -5.85 0.38
C ASP A 41 -18.80 -7.16 -0.23
N ARG A 42 -17.49 -7.36 -0.17
CA ARG A 42 -16.79 -8.59 -0.55
C ARG A 42 -16.42 -9.47 0.65
N GLY A 43 -17.03 -9.22 1.82
CA GLY A 43 -16.77 -9.98 3.05
C GLY A 43 -17.00 -11.48 2.93
N HIS A 44 -17.91 -11.91 2.04
CA HIS A 44 -18.17 -13.33 1.76
C HIS A 44 -16.97 -14.08 1.14
N LEU A 45 -15.95 -13.36 0.65
CA LEU A 45 -14.69 -13.94 0.15
C LEU A 45 -13.62 -14.06 1.24
N GLY A 46 -13.94 -13.69 2.47
CA GLY A 46 -13.02 -13.73 3.61
C GLY A 46 -12.64 -15.16 3.99
N GLY A 47 -11.45 -15.32 4.54
CA GLY A 47 -10.95 -16.59 5.05
C GLY A 47 -9.48 -16.52 5.45
N PRO A 48 -8.91 -17.59 6.03
CA PRO A 48 -7.54 -17.61 6.56
C PRO A 48 -6.44 -17.30 5.52
N GLY A 49 -6.74 -17.47 4.22
CA GLY A 49 -5.81 -17.16 3.13
C GLY A 49 -5.84 -15.71 2.64
N ILE A 50 -6.71 -14.86 3.20
CA ILE A 50 -6.84 -13.46 2.80
C ILE A 50 -6.01 -12.57 3.72
N GLY A 51 -5.17 -11.71 3.13
CA GLY A 51 -4.31 -10.80 3.88
C GLY A 51 -3.66 -9.75 3.00
N LEU A 52 -2.61 -9.12 3.53
CA LEU A 52 -1.94 -7.98 2.87
C LEU A 52 -1.50 -8.28 1.43
N SER A 53 -0.91 -9.45 1.18
CA SER A 53 -0.49 -9.85 -0.17
C SER A 53 -1.66 -9.93 -1.15
N THR A 54 -2.82 -10.42 -0.71
CA THR A 54 -4.05 -10.48 -1.51
C THR A 54 -4.54 -9.09 -1.85
N HIS A 55 -4.56 -8.18 -0.88
CA HIS A 55 -5.03 -6.81 -1.10
C HIS A 55 -4.08 -5.99 -1.98
N ILE A 56 -2.77 -6.21 -1.88
CA ILE A 56 -1.78 -5.64 -2.82
C ILE A 56 -2.04 -6.16 -4.23
N GLU A 57 -2.32 -7.46 -4.36
CA GLU A 57 -2.62 -8.09 -5.65
C GLU A 57 -3.91 -7.55 -6.26
N ASP A 58 -4.98 -7.36 -5.47
CA ASP A 58 -6.26 -6.80 -5.93
C ASP A 58 -6.03 -5.48 -6.66
N ILE A 59 -5.26 -4.57 -6.05
CA ILE A 59 -5.00 -3.24 -6.63
C ILE A 59 -3.99 -3.32 -7.78
N THR A 60 -2.94 -4.14 -7.66
CA THR A 60 -1.96 -4.32 -8.74
C THR A 60 -2.63 -4.84 -10.01
N ARG A 61 -3.51 -5.84 -9.88
CA ARG A 61 -4.29 -6.39 -11.00
C ARG A 61 -5.28 -5.40 -11.56
N LEU A 62 -5.94 -4.60 -10.71
CA LEU A 62 -6.81 -3.52 -11.19
C LEU A 62 -6.04 -2.56 -12.09
N LEU A 63 -4.86 -2.08 -11.66
CA LEU A 63 -4.04 -1.17 -12.45
C LEU A 63 -3.63 -1.79 -13.80
N VAL A 64 -3.26 -3.07 -13.81
CA VAL A 64 -2.84 -3.76 -15.04
C VAL A 64 -4.00 -4.07 -15.99
N TRP A 65 -5.13 -4.56 -15.48
CA TRP A 65 -6.26 -4.97 -16.32
C TRP A 65 -7.09 -3.82 -16.85
N GLU A 66 -7.15 -2.71 -16.13
CA GLU A 66 -7.76 -1.48 -16.61
C GLU A 66 -6.77 -0.62 -17.42
N ASP A 67 -5.54 -1.11 -17.62
CA ASP A 67 -4.42 -0.44 -18.28
C ASP A 67 -4.24 1.02 -17.81
N LEU A 68 -4.12 1.18 -16.49
CA LEU A 68 -4.02 2.48 -15.84
C LEU A 68 -2.57 2.88 -15.65
N ASP A 69 -2.23 4.07 -16.13
CA ASP A 69 -0.96 4.75 -15.93
C ASP A 69 -1.19 6.17 -15.38
N ASP A 70 -0.10 6.81 -14.92
CA ASP A 70 -0.12 8.13 -14.27
C ASP A 70 -1.16 8.25 -13.13
N VAL A 71 -1.33 7.16 -12.36
CA VAL A 71 -2.36 7.06 -11.33
C VAL A 71 -1.95 7.80 -10.05
N VAL A 72 -2.92 8.53 -9.47
CA VAL A 72 -2.84 8.97 -8.07
C VAL A 72 -3.43 7.88 -7.18
N LEU A 73 -2.55 7.11 -6.55
CA LEU A 73 -2.93 6.01 -5.67
C LEU A 73 -3.06 6.50 -4.23
N VAL A 74 -4.25 6.39 -3.67
CA VAL A 74 -4.59 6.94 -2.35
C VAL A 74 -4.92 5.80 -1.39
N GLY A 75 -4.27 5.76 -0.23
CA GLY A 75 -4.56 4.80 0.84
C GLY A 75 -5.06 5.47 2.11
N HIS A 76 -6.15 4.96 2.69
CA HIS A 76 -6.66 5.39 4.00
C HIS A 76 -6.44 4.32 5.07
N SER A 77 -5.97 4.69 6.27
CA SER A 77 -5.73 3.76 7.38
C SER A 77 -4.87 2.55 6.94
N TYR A 78 -5.37 1.32 7.12
CA TYR A 78 -4.78 0.09 6.59
C TYR A 78 -4.46 0.12 5.10
N GLY A 79 -5.23 0.85 4.30
CA GLY A 79 -4.96 1.05 2.88
C GLY A 79 -3.57 1.61 2.61
N GLY A 80 -2.96 2.31 3.58
CA GLY A 80 -1.57 2.73 3.55
C GLY A 80 -0.56 1.57 3.39
N MET A 81 -0.79 0.45 4.09
CA MET A 81 0.03 -0.77 3.92
C MET A 81 -0.10 -1.31 2.48
N VAL A 82 -1.33 -1.32 1.97
CA VAL A 82 -1.66 -1.85 0.65
C VAL A 82 -1.00 -1.01 -0.45
N VAL A 83 -1.22 0.31 -0.44
CA VAL A 83 -0.70 1.20 -1.50
C VAL A 83 0.82 1.29 -1.48
N THR A 84 1.44 1.17 -0.29
CA THR A 84 2.91 1.05 -0.18
C THR A 84 3.39 -0.24 -0.87
N GLY A 85 2.73 -1.36 -0.64
CA GLY A 85 3.06 -2.62 -1.31
C GLY A 85 2.87 -2.59 -2.82
N VAL A 86 1.79 -1.95 -3.30
CA VAL A 86 1.55 -1.74 -4.75
C VAL A 86 2.65 -0.89 -5.38
N SER A 87 3.09 0.18 -4.70
CA SER A 87 4.16 1.05 -5.19
C SER A 87 5.49 0.32 -5.37
N GLY A 88 5.73 -0.75 -4.62
CA GLY A 88 6.91 -1.61 -4.80
C GLY A 88 6.81 -2.60 -5.96
N ARG A 89 5.61 -2.83 -6.52
CA ARG A 89 5.36 -3.81 -7.59
C ARG A 89 5.24 -3.17 -8.97
N VAL A 90 4.51 -2.06 -9.07
CA VAL A 90 4.23 -1.36 -10.34
C VAL A 90 4.47 0.15 -10.22
N PRO A 91 5.64 0.62 -9.74
CA PRO A 91 5.93 2.04 -9.54
C PRO A 91 5.77 2.87 -10.82
N GLU A 92 6.04 2.28 -11.98
CA GLU A 92 5.95 2.93 -13.29
C GLU A 92 4.55 3.38 -13.68
N ARG A 93 3.50 2.82 -13.06
CA ARG A 93 2.11 3.17 -13.31
C ARG A 93 1.59 4.31 -12.43
N LEU A 94 2.40 4.76 -11.46
CA LEU A 94 1.96 5.70 -10.42
C LEU A 94 2.57 7.09 -10.63
N ALA A 95 1.71 8.10 -10.77
CA ALA A 95 2.15 9.49 -10.72
C ALA A 95 2.40 9.95 -9.28
N HIS A 96 1.50 9.57 -8.35
CA HIS A 96 1.58 9.97 -6.95
C HIS A 96 1.07 8.88 -6.00
N LEU A 97 1.63 8.86 -4.79
CA LEU A 97 1.19 8.03 -3.68
C LEU A 97 0.74 8.92 -2.53
N VAL A 98 -0.52 8.79 -2.09
CA VAL A 98 -1.15 9.66 -1.09
C VAL A 98 -1.62 8.83 0.10
N TYR A 99 -1.33 9.31 1.30
CA TYR A 99 -1.72 8.70 2.56
C TYR A 99 -2.72 9.61 3.29
N ILE A 100 -3.89 9.09 3.64
CA ILE A 100 -4.91 9.82 4.41
C ILE A 100 -5.12 9.07 5.73
N ASP A 101 -4.62 9.62 6.84
CA ASP A 101 -4.66 8.98 8.17
C ASP A 101 -4.30 7.49 8.11
N ALA A 102 -3.20 7.20 7.41
CA ALA A 102 -2.85 5.86 6.95
C ALA A 102 -1.51 5.38 7.48
N PHE A 103 -1.34 4.05 7.56
CA PHE A 103 -0.06 3.46 7.88
C PHE A 103 0.96 3.73 6.77
N ARG A 104 2.16 4.19 7.14
CA ARG A 104 3.30 4.35 6.24
C ARG A 104 4.45 3.46 6.72
N PRO A 105 4.44 2.16 6.38
CA PRO A 105 5.46 1.23 6.85
C PRO A 105 6.82 1.50 6.19
N GLU A 106 7.89 1.33 6.94
CA GLU A 106 9.22 1.10 6.38
C GLU A 106 9.37 -0.37 5.93
N PRO A 107 10.35 -0.69 5.06
CA PRO A 107 10.56 -2.06 4.61
C PRO A 107 10.71 -3.06 5.77
N GLY A 108 9.89 -4.11 5.76
CA GLY A 108 9.87 -5.15 6.78
C GLY A 108 8.97 -4.88 7.98
N GLN A 109 8.29 -3.73 8.05
CA GLN A 109 7.32 -3.44 9.12
C GLN A 109 5.94 -3.99 8.80
N SER A 110 5.29 -4.54 9.82
CA SER A 110 3.85 -4.83 9.86
C SER A 110 3.06 -3.61 10.36
N ALA A 111 1.73 -3.67 10.26
CA ALA A 111 0.88 -2.64 10.86
C ALA A 111 1.09 -2.53 12.39
N PHE A 112 1.36 -3.65 13.07
CA PHE A 112 1.64 -3.69 14.51
C PHE A 112 2.96 -3.00 14.87
N ASP A 113 3.96 -3.03 13.98
CA ASP A 113 5.20 -2.26 14.19
C ASP A 113 4.98 -0.76 13.98
N VAL A 114 4.09 -0.38 13.05
CA VAL A 114 3.78 1.02 12.74
C VAL A 114 2.91 1.65 13.83
N LEU A 115 1.97 0.88 14.39
CA LEU A 115 1.08 1.32 15.45
C LEU A 115 1.09 0.32 16.62
N PRO A 116 2.00 0.50 17.59
CA PRO A 116 2.22 -0.46 18.68
C PRO A 116 1.06 -0.65 19.64
N VAL A 117 0.01 0.18 19.59
CA VAL A 117 -1.22 0.04 20.39
C VAL A 117 -2.21 -0.96 19.77
N LEU A 118 -1.99 -1.42 18.54
CA LEU A 118 -2.88 -2.37 17.88
C LEU A 118 -3.09 -3.69 18.66
N PRO A 119 -2.08 -4.30 19.32
CA PRO A 119 -2.29 -5.50 20.13
C PRO A 119 -3.28 -5.29 21.28
N ASP A 120 -3.23 -4.13 21.94
CA ASP A 120 -4.14 -3.80 23.05
C ASP A 120 -5.59 -3.64 22.57
N LEU A 121 -5.78 -3.23 21.31
CA LEU A 121 -7.09 -2.94 20.71
C LEU A 121 -7.70 -4.16 20.00
N PHE A 122 -6.87 -5.01 19.39
CA PHE A 122 -7.32 -6.05 18.46
C PHE A 122 -6.75 -7.44 18.76
N GLY A 123 -5.97 -7.58 19.83
CA GLY A 123 -5.25 -8.81 20.17
C GLY A 123 -3.91 -8.93 19.43
N ASP A 124 -3.08 -9.86 19.90
CA ASP A 124 -1.76 -10.10 19.35
C ASP A 124 -1.79 -10.46 17.85
N PRO A 125 -0.75 -10.08 17.09
CA PRO A 125 -0.64 -10.49 15.70
C PRO A 125 -0.70 -12.03 15.60
N PRO A 126 -1.38 -12.58 14.59
CA PRO A 126 -1.58 -14.03 14.45
C PRO A 126 -0.27 -14.85 14.36
N ASP A 127 0.87 -14.19 14.15
CA ASP A 127 2.21 -14.80 14.10
C ASP A 127 3.17 -14.34 15.23
N ALA A 128 2.67 -13.68 16.30
CA ALA A 128 3.50 -13.23 17.44
C ALA A 128 4.30 -14.38 18.10
N HIS A 129 3.88 -15.63 17.90
CA HIS A 129 4.55 -16.84 18.39
C HIS A 129 5.48 -17.53 17.38
N ARG A 130 5.63 -17.01 16.16
CA ARG A 130 6.51 -17.60 15.13
C ARG A 130 7.59 -16.61 14.69
N GLY A 131 8.64 -16.54 15.51
CA GLY A 131 10.00 -16.27 15.05
C GLY A 131 10.26 -14.82 14.63
N ALA A 132 10.68 -14.01 15.60
CA ALA A 132 11.69 -12.99 15.34
C ALA A 132 12.99 -13.70 14.86
N GLY A 133 13.01 -14.10 13.59
CA GLY A 133 14.25 -14.46 12.90
C GLY A 133 15.18 -13.25 12.88
N PRO A 134 16.51 -13.46 12.94
CA PRO A 134 17.45 -12.36 13.05
C PRO A 134 17.24 -11.40 11.89
N ARG A 135 17.17 -10.10 12.19
CA ARG A 135 17.10 -9.01 11.21
C ARG A 135 18.22 -9.19 10.19
N SER A 136 17.94 -9.88 9.10
CA SER A 136 18.91 -10.12 8.06
C SER A 136 19.11 -8.81 7.34
N THR A 137 20.30 -8.24 7.50
CA THR A 137 20.75 -7.17 6.61
C THR A 137 20.63 -7.70 5.19
N CYS A 138 19.73 -7.12 4.39
CA CYS A 138 19.78 -7.28 2.94
C CYS A 138 21.16 -6.80 2.48
N ARG A 139 22.05 -7.75 2.22
CA ARG A 139 23.35 -7.50 1.60
C ARG A 139 23.09 -7.45 0.11
N CYS A 140 22.82 -6.26 -0.42
CA CYS A 140 22.80 -6.04 -1.87
C CYS A 140 24.21 -6.30 -2.42
N SER A 141 24.42 -7.46 -3.04
CA SER A 141 25.55 -7.65 -3.94
C SER A 141 25.32 -6.82 -5.20
N GLY A 142 25.95 -5.63 -5.24
CA GLY A 142 26.13 -4.87 -6.49
C GLY A 142 25.88 -3.37 -6.42
N TRP A 143 25.30 -2.81 -5.35
CA TRP A 143 24.96 -1.39 -5.28
C TRP A 143 25.28 -0.83 -3.90
N SER A 144 26.31 0.02 -3.78
CA SER A 144 26.64 0.69 -2.54
C SER A 144 25.89 2.02 -2.44
N THR A 145 24.73 2.04 -1.79
CA THR A 145 24.18 3.27 -1.22
C THR A 145 24.50 3.28 0.27
N ARG A 146 25.49 4.09 0.68
CA ARG A 146 25.64 4.43 2.10
C ARG A 146 24.45 5.33 2.46
N ARG A 147 23.68 4.91 3.47
CA ARG A 147 22.70 5.76 4.14
C ARG A 147 23.42 6.96 4.75
N THR A 148 22.99 8.16 4.39
CA THR A 148 23.07 9.31 5.30
C THR A 148 21.65 9.65 5.70
N CYS A 149 21.42 9.82 7.01
CA CYS A 149 20.14 10.27 7.52
C CYS A 149 19.92 11.72 7.03
N GLY A 150 18.85 11.96 6.29
CA GLY A 150 18.42 13.29 5.86
C GLY A 150 18.59 13.58 4.38
N GLY A 151 17.47 13.67 3.66
CA GLY A 151 17.37 14.34 2.36
C GLY A 151 17.70 13.48 1.13
N TRP A 152 16.69 13.27 0.28
CA TRP A 152 16.87 12.67 -1.04
C TRP A 152 17.64 13.62 -1.96
N ARG A 153 18.88 13.24 -2.36
CA ARG A 153 19.45 13.63 -3.65
C ARG A 153 20.09 12.41 -4.30
N ALA A 154 19.46 11.93 -5.37
CA ALA A 154 20.04 10.92 -6.24
C ALA A 154 20.84 11.63 -7.35
N THR A 155 22.14 11.39 -7.42
CA THR A 155 22.92 11.62 -8.64
C THR A 155 23.48 10.28 -9.10
N ALA A 156 23.03 9.81 -10.26
CA ALA A 156 23.53 8.61 -10.90
C ALA A 156 24.92 8.84 -11.49
N ARG A 157 25.88 7.95 -11.20
CA ARG A 157 27.07 7.75 -12.04
C ARG A 157 27.29 6.25 -12.24
N ARG A 158 27.51 5.85 -13.50
CA ARG A 158 27.93 4.49 -13.88
C ARG A 158 29.35 4.21 -13.38
N CYS A 159 29.60 3.03 -12.82
CA CYS A 159 30.96 2.55 -12.60
C CYS A 159 31.60 2.10 -13.94
N PRO A 160 32.89 2.38 -14.18
CA PRO A 160 33.68 1.70 -15.21
C PRO A 160 33.93 0.25 -14.79
N ARG A 161 34.23 -0.60 -15.80
CA ARG A 161 34.37 -2.05 -15.71
C ARG A 161 35.34 -2.53 -14.63
#